data_AF-A0A0P1B3L7-F1
#
_entry.id   AF-A0A0P1B3L7-F1
#
_cell.length_a   1.000
_cell.length_b   1.000
_cell.length_c   1.000
_cell.angle_alpha   90.00
_cell.angle_beta   90.00
_cell.angle_gamma   90.00
#
_symmetry.space_group_name_H-M   'P 1'
#
loop_
_entity.id
_entity.type
_entity.pdbx_description
1 polymer ?
#
loop_
_entity_poly.entity_id
_entity_poly.type
_entity_poly.pdbx_seq_one_letter_code
_entity_poly.pdbx_strand_id
1 'polypeptide(L)'
;MATVAKSFKNAFQVLTPTRNFGEGKRVTRGIWSKYAEPSYWEVVRIRPSPDLKHGKVFGKFTFRGKTDPKVKRINGVLKKDWSLYEASTRSEQHVLLYLLVCMLHIIETPYVFAATKRINVVQTIRHLQTPSLL
;
A
#
# COMPACT_ATOMS: atom_id res chain seq x y z
N MET A 1 -16.96 8.59 -5.23
CA MET A 1 -17.96 8.12 -4.25
C MET A 1 -17.54 6.73 -3.80
N ALA A 2 -17.19 6.55 -2.52
CA ALA A 2 -16.75 5.23 -2.04
C ALA A 2 -17.97 4.29 -1.98
N THR A 3 -18.01 3.29 -2.84
CA THR A 3 -19.08 2.29 -2.88
C THR A 3 -18.87 1.27 -1.75
N VAL A 4 -19.59 1.45 -0.65
CA VAL A 4 -19.52 0.50 0.47
C VAL A 4 -20.43 -0.69 0.15
N ALA A 5 -19.83 -1.81 -0.25
CA ALA A 5 -20.57 -3.06 -0.43
C ALA A 5 -21.17 -3.53 0.91
N LYS A 6 -22.44 -3.96 0.88
CA LYS A 6 -23.13 -4.54 2.04
C LYS A 6 -22.47 -5.86 2.40
N SER A 7 -21.77 -5.88 3.55
CA SER A 7 -21.03 -7.03 4.06
C SER A 7 -21.74 -7.62 5.26
N PHE A 8 -21.77 -8.95 5.34
CA PHE A 8 -22.30 -9.71 6.49
C PHE A 8 -21.19 -10.17 7.45
N LYS A 9 -20.05 -9.48 7.44
CA LYS A 9 -18.85 -9.83 8.20
C LYS A 9 -18.75 -9.01 9.49
N ASN A 10 -18.19 -9.64 10.53
CA ASN A 10 -17.76 -8.98 11.77
C ASN A 10 -16.48 -8.19 11.49
N ALA A 11 -16.24 -7.08 12.19
CA ALA A 11 -15.01 -6.32 12.06
C ALA A 11 -13.75 -7.19 12.25
N PHE A 12 -13.75 -8.18 13.15
CA PHE A 12 -12.63 -9.11 13.27
C PHE A 12 -12.43 -9.98 12.02
N GLN A 13 -13.51 -10.48 11.41
CA GLN A 13 -13.41 -11.26 10.17
C GLN A 13 -12.90 -10.42 8.99
N VAL A 14 -13.10 -9.11 9.04
CA VAL A 14 -12.61 -8.15 8.04
C VAL A 14 -11.14 -7.79 8.31
N LEU A 15 -10.76 -7.64 9.57
CA LEU A 15 -9.45 -7.14 10.00
C LEU A 15 -8.38 -8.23 10.13
N THR A 16 -8.73 -9.41 10.66
CA THR A 16 -7.83 -10.56 10.83
C THR A 16 -7.13 -11.03 9.55
N PRO A 17 -7.77 -11.12 8.37
CA PRO A 17 -7.07 -11.51 7.14
C PRO A 17 -6.11 -10.44 6.62
N THR A 18 -6.13 -9.22 7.19
CA THR A 18 -5.23 -8.14 6.78
C THR A 18 -3.91 -8.21 7.55
N ARG A 19 -2.82 -7.78 6.92
CA ARG A 19 -1.50 -7.63 7.57
C ARG A 19 -1.64 -6.82 8.87
N ASN A 20 -0.96 -7.28 9.92
CA ASN A 20 -0.97 -6.67 11.25
C ASN A 20 -2.38 -6.48 11.83
N PHE A 21 -3.28 -7.44 11.58
CA PHE A 21 -4.68 -7.38 11.98
C PHE A 21 -5.43 -6.14 11.47
N GLY A 22 -4.94 -5.48 10.41
CA GLY A 22 -5.60 -4.29 9.85
C GLY A 22 -5.34 -3.00 10.64
N GLU A 23 -4.24 -2.90 11.39
CA GLU A 23 -3.76 -1.62 11.93
C GLU A 23 -3.50 -0.61 10.80
N GLY A 24 -3.94 0.64 10.96
CA GLY A 24 -3.87 1.70 9.95
C GLY A 24 -4.91 1.58 8.83
N LYS A 25 -5.71 0.51 8.78
CA LYS A 25 -6.82 0.40 7.82
C LYS A 25 -8.04 1.15 8.32
N ARG A 26 -8.87 1.54 7.35
CA ARG A 26 -10.17 2.18 7.62
C ARG A 26 -11.27 1.14 7.46
N VAL A 27 -12.23 1.16 8.36
CA VAL A 27 -13.41 0.30 8.31
C VAL A 27 -14.68 1.15 8.38
N THR A 28 -15.71 0.71 7.67
CA THR A 28 -16.99 1.40 7.62
C THR A 28 -18.12 0.40 7.91
N ARG A 29 -19.30 0.93 8.22
CA ARG A 29 -20.51 0.13 8.48
C ARG A 29 -21.53 0.41 7.40
N GLY A 30 -22.27 -0.63 7.00
CA GLY A 30 -23.33 -0.50 5.99
C GLY A 30 -24.43 0.51 6.38
N ILE A 31 -24.64 0.77 7.67
CA ILE A 31 -25.59 1.79 8.15
C ILE A 31 -25.17 3.23 7.81
N TRP A 32 -23.90 3.46 7.50
CA TRP A 32 -23.37 4.77 7.16
C TRP A 32 -23.42 5.08 5.67
N SER A 33 -23.69 4.08 4.83
CA SER A 33 -23.85 4.25 3.37
C SER A 33 -25.02 5.16 2.98
N LYS A 34 -25.92 5.47 3.92
CA LYS A 34 -27.03 6.41 3.72
C LYS A 34 -26.60 7.88 3.73
N TYR A 35 -25.41 8.19 4.25
CA TYR A 35 -24.88 9.54 4.29
C TYR A 35 -23.97 9.78 3.07
N ALA A 36 -24.11 10.95 2.45
CA ALA A 36 -23.24 11.33 1.33
C ALA A 36 -21.79 11.59 1.78
N GLU A 37 -21.62 12.03 3.03
CA GLU A 37 -20.30 12.31 3.60
C GLU A 37 -19.63 11.03 4.12
N PRO A 38 -18.30 10.91 3.99
CA PRO A 38 -17.58 9.71 4.41
C PRO A 38 -17.62 9.53 5.93
N SER A 39 -17.99 8.33 6.36
CA SER A 39 -17.95 7.92 7.76
C SER A 39 -17.21 6.59 7.89
N TYR A 40 -16.15 6.58 8.69
CA TYR A 40 -15.29 5.43 8.87
C TYR A 40 -14.58 5.50 10.22
N TRP A 41 -14.07 4.35 10.65
CA TRP A 41 -13.10 4.26 11.74
C TRP A 41 -11.73 3.97 11.16
N GLU A 42 -10.73 4.71 11.59
CA GLU A 42 -9.33 4.39 11.37
C GLU A 42 -8.83 3.55 12.54
N VAL A 43 -8.41 2.33 12.25
CA VAL A 43 -7.93 1.38 13.25
C VAL A 43 -6.53 1.79 13.70
N VAL A 44 -6.37 2.02 15.01
CA VAL A 44 -5.07 2.38 15.61
C VAL A 44 -4.50 1.22 16.40
N ARG A 45 -5.33 0.44 17.09
CA ARG A 45 -4.86 -0.67 17.90
C ARG A 45 -5.92 -1.76 18.01
N ILE A 46 -5.51 -3.01 17.89
CA ILE A 46 -6.38 -4.17 18.08
C ILE A 46 -5.79 -5.07 19.16
N ARG A 47 -6.67 -5.56 20.04
CA ARG A 47 -6.38 -6.61 21.00
C ARG A 47 -7.36 -7.76 20.75
N PRO A 48 -7.02 -8.70 19.86
CA PRO A 48 -7.87 -9.84 19.61
C PRO A 48 -7.82 -10.81 20.79
N SER A 49 -8.91 -11.55 21.00
CA SER A 49 -8.93 -12.73 21.87
C SER A 49 -8.14 -13.87 21.22
N PRO A 50 -7.62 -14.86 21.98
CA PRO A 50 -7.01 -16.08 21.42
C PRO A 50 -7.85 -16.75 20.33
N ASP A 51 -9.18 -16.67 20.41
CA ASP A 51 -10.08 -17.28 19.42
C ASP A 51 -10.18 -16.50 18.09
N LEU A 52 -9.59 -15.31 18.00
CA LEU A 52 -9.64 -14.37 16.86
C LEU A 52 -11.04 -13.93 16.39
N LYS A 53 -12.10 -14.38 17.07
CA LYS A 53 -13.52 -14.06 16.75
C LYS A 53 -14.02 -12.79 17.43
N HIS A 54 -13.38 -12.39 18.52
CA HIS A 54 -13.79 -11.27 19.37
C HIS A 54 -12.57 -10.59 19.98
N GLY A 55 -12.78 -9.44 20.64
CA GLY A 55 -11.70 -8.67 21.26
C GLY A 55 -12.05 -7.20 21.44
N LYS A 56 -11.02 -6.38 21.58
CA LYS A 56 -11.13 -4.91 21.72
C LYS A 56 -10.43 -4.23 20.55
N VAL A 57 -11.13 -3.32 19.89
CA VAL A 57 -10.58 -2.50 18.80
C VAL A 57 -10.64 -1.04 19.22
N PHE A 58 -9.56 -0.32 18.96
CA PHE A 58 -9.42 1.11 19.23
C PHE A 58 -9.08 1.84 17.94
N GLY A 59 -9.71 2.99 17.73
CA GLY A 59 -9.53 3.76 16.52
C GLY A 59 -9.97 5.21 16.66
N LYS A 60 -9.68 5.98 15.62
CA LYS A 60 -10.22 7.34 15.45
C LYS A 60 -11.51 7.26 14.66
N PHE A 61 -12.52 7.99 15.09
CA PHE A 61 -13.82 8.01 14.43
C PHE A 61 -13.93 9.25 13.55
N THR A 62 -14.26 9.04 12.29
CA THR A 62 -14.67 10.10 11.39
C THR A 62 -16.13 9.91 11.08
N PHE A 63 -16.96 10.89 11.45
CA PHE A 63 -18.38 10.89 11.14
C PHE A 63 -18.71 12.08 10.26
N ARG A 64 -19.27 11.81 9.09
CA ARG A 64 -19.69 12.83 8.13
C ARG A 64 -18.58 13.86 7.84
N GLY A 65 -17.36 13.37 7.62
CA GLY A 65 -16.17 14.19 7.40
C GLY A 65 -15.56 14.86 8.65
N LYS A 66 -16.23 14.85 9.80
CA LYS A 66 -15.66 15.36 11.06
C LYS A 66 -14.87 14.26 11.77
N THR A 67 -13.57 14.45 11.90
CA THR A 67 -12.68 13.48 12.54
C THR A 67 -12.45 13.84 14.00
N ASP A 68 -12.75 12.90 14.90
CA ASP A 68 -12.39 12.99 16.30
C ASP A 68 -10.86 12.79 16.46
N PRO A 69 -10.14 13.69 17.15
CA PRO A 69 -8.71 13.51 17.39
C PRO A 69 -8.42 12.43 18.45
N LYS A 70 -9.41 12.11 19.29
CA LYS A 70 -9.26 11.15 20.39
C LYS A 70 -9.48 9.73 19.89
N VAL A 71 -8.54 8.85 20.23
CA VAL A 71 -8.68 7.41 20.00
C VAL A 71 -9.74 6.87 20.97
N LYS A 72 -10.79 6.27 20.44
CA LYS A 72 -11.90 5.69 21.19
C LYS A 72 -11.99 4.20 20.94
N ARG A 73 -12.60 3.48 21.88
CA ARG A 73 -12.96 2.07 21.68
C ARG A 73 -14.10 2.00 20.66
N ILE A 74 -13.96 1.13 19.68
CA ILE A 74 -15.03 0.86 18.72
C ILE A 74 -16.09 0.00 19.42
N ASN A 75 -17.33 0.49 19.44
CA ASN A 75 -18.47 -0.25 19.98
C ASN A 75 -19.16 -1.06 18.87
N GLY A 76 -19.74 -2.20 19.24
CA GLY A 76 -20.48 -3.04 18.28
C GLY A 76 -19.60 -3.76 17.25
N VAL A 77 -18.33 -4.02 17.58
CA VAL A 77 -17.38 -4.72 16.68
C VAL A 77 -17.95 -6.05 16.19
N LEU A 78 -18.70 -6.76 17.04
CA LEU A 78 -19.29 -8.06 16.74
C LEU A 78 -20.49 -8.04 15.77
N LYS A 79 -21.02 -6.87 15.43
CA LYS A 79 -22.12 -6.77 14.46
C LYS A 79 -21.66 -7.22 13.08
N LYS A 80 -22.55 -7.80 12.29
CA LYS A 80 -22.26 -8.36 10.95
C LYS A 80 -22.54 -7.33 9.86
N ASP A 81 -22.02 -6.13 10.00
CA ASP A 81 -22.26 -5.01 9.07
C ASP A 81 -20.98 -4.23 8.72
N TRP A 82 -19.81 -4.81 8.99
CA TRP A 82 -18.52 -4.18 8.77
C TRP A 82 -17.93 -4.52 7.40
N SER A 83 -17.33 -3.51 6.77
CA SER A 83 -16.60 -3.58 5.50
C SER A 83 -15.29 -2.80 5.61
N LEU A 84 -14.28 -3.19 4.84
CA LEU A 84 -13.10 -2.34 4.65
C LEU A 84 -13.54 -1.06 3.91
N TYR A 85 -13.03 0.07 4.38
CA TYR A 85 -13.15 1.33 3.67
C TYR A 85 -11.91 1.51 2.80
N GLU A 86 -12.06 1.16 1.54
CA GLU A 86 -11.10 1.50 0.50
C GLU A 86 -11.33 2.98 0.16
N ALA A 87 -10.65 3.86 0.89
CA ALA A 87 -10.35 5.15 0.30
C ALA A 87 -9.52 4.84 -0.94
N SER A 88 -9.88 5.37 -2.11
CA SER A 88 -9.01 5.41 -3.29
C SER A 88 -7.79 6.27 -2.98
N THR A 89 -6.95 5.85 -2.05
CA THR A 89 -5.73 6.54 -1.64
C THR A 89 -4.65 6.16 -2.61
N ARG A 90 -4.47 7.01 -3.63
CA ARG A 90 -3.20 7.70 -3.94
C ARG A 90 -1.93 6.85 -4.11
N SER A 91 -1.98 5.52 -4.17
CA SER A 91 -0.85 4.68 -4.60
C SER A 91 -0.67 4.74 -6.12
N GLU A 92 -1.71 5.06 -6.88
CA GLU A 92 -1.60 5.30 -8.33
C GLU A 92 -0.89 6.61 -8.66
N GLN A 93 -0.93 7.63 -7.81
CA GLN A 93 -0.25 8.90 -8.10
C GLN A 93 1.28 8.78 -8.00
N HIS A 94 1.82 7.93 -7.13
CA HIS A 94 3.26 7.71 -7.05
C HIS A 94 3.78 6.86 -8.22
N VAL A 95 3.00 5.87 -8.69
CA VAL A 95 3.36 5.04 -9.85
C VAL A 95 3.27 5.86 -11.14
N LEU A 96 2.25 6.71 -11.28
CA LEU A 96 2.13 7.60 -12.44
C LEU A 96 3.20 8.70 -12.44
N LEU A 97 3.58 9.26 -11.28
CA LEU A 97 4.69 10.20 -11.21
C LEU A 97 6.03 9.52 -11.53
N TYR A 98 6.27 8.30 -11.04
CA TYR A 98 7.47 7.52 -11.38
C TYR A 98 7.52 7.14 -12.86
N LEU A 99 6.42 6.67 -13.44
CA LEU A 99 6.35 6.35 -14.88
C LEU A 99 6.52 7.60 -15.73
N LEU A 100 5.95 8.75 -15.36
CA LEU A 100 6.10 10.00 -16.09
C LEU A 100 7.55 10.54 -16.01
N VAL A 101 8.19 10.44 -14.84
CA VAL A 101 9.61 10.78 -14.67
C VAL A 101 10.50 9.83 -15.49
N CYS A 102 10.24 8.52 -15.49
CA CYS A 102 10.97 7.57 -16.34
C CYS A 102 10.76 7.86 -17.83
N MET A 103 9.54 8.18 -18.26
CA MET A 103 9.26 8.51 -19.66
C MET A 103 9.93 9.82 -20.08
N LEU A 104 10.03 10.83 -19.21
CA LEU A 104 10.76 12.08 -19.47
C LEU A 104 12.28 11.88 -19.56
N HIS A 105 12.87 11.01 -18.74
CA HIS A 105 14.31 10.70 -18.81
C HIS A 105 14.72 9.90 -20.06
N ILE A 106 13.78 9.28 -20.78
CA ILE A 106 14.05 8.55 -22.03
C ILE A 106 14.19 9.52 -23.24
N ILE A 107 13.66 10.75 -23.14
CA ILE A 107 13.67 11.73 -24.25
C ILE A 107 14.93 12.61 -24.22
N GLU A 108 15.63 12.71 -23.08
CA GLU A 108 16.81 13.56 -22.92
C GLU A 108 18.17 12.87 -23.17
N THR A 109 18.20 11.59 -23.57
CA THR A 109 19.45 10.96 -24.03
C THR A 109 19.51 10.89 -25.56
N PRO A 110 20.11 11.88 -26.25
CA PRO A 110 20.56 11.65 -27.61
C PRO A 110 21.70 10.63 -27.55
N TYR A 111 21.46 9.45 -28.13
CA TYR A 111 22.38 8.80 -29.07
C TYR A 111 23.87 9.11 -28.90
N VAL A 112 24.62 8.27 -28.18
CA VAL A 112 25.96 7.86 -28.60
C VAL A 112 26.19 6.41 -28.18
N PHE A 113 25.70 5.45 -28.96
CA PHE A 113 26.34 4.13 -29.06
C PHE A 113 26.02 3.47 -30.41
N ALA A 114 26.48 4.13 -31.47
CA ALA A 114 26.67 3.49 -32.77
C ALA A 114 28.17 3.21 -32.93
N ALA A 115 28.55 1.93 -32.94
CA ALA A 115 29.50 1.36 -33.90
C ALA A 115 29.91 -0.06 -33.49
N THR A 116 29.18 -1.00 -34.05
CA THR A 116 29.62 -2.37 -34.31
C THR A 116 30.95 -2.34 -35.07
N LYS A 117 32.00 -3.00 -34.56
CA LYS A 117 33.12 -3.45 -35.39
C LYS A 117 33.57 -4.84 -34.97
N ARG A 118 33.01 -5.84 -35.66
CA ARG A 118 33.64 -7.16 -35.80
C ARG A 118 34.94 -6.98 -36.57
N ILE A 119 36.07 -7.27 -35.96
CA ILE A 119 37.30 -7.65 -36.68
C ILE A 119 37.83 -8.91 -36.02
N ASN A 120 37.73 -10.01 -36.77
CA ASN A 120 38.42 -11.26 -36.56
C ASN A 120 39.84 -11.08 -37.11
N VAL A 121 40.88 -11.14 -36.28
CA VAL A 121 42.25 -11.50 -36.73
C VAL A 121 42.95 -12.30 -35.62
N VAL A 122 43.04 -13.60 -35.93
CA VAL A 122 44.00 -14.63 -35.54
C VAL A 122 45.42 -14.13 -35.20
N GLN A 123 46.11 -14.87 -34.30
CA GLN A 123 47.57 -14.90 -34.05
C GLN A 123 48.15 -13.68 -33.27
N THR A 124 49.19 -13.77 -32.44
CA THR A 124 50.21 -14.80 -32.18
C THR A 124 50.95 -14.40 -30.89
N ILE A 125 51.18 -15.38 -30.01
CA ILE A 125 52.39 -15.70 -29.22
C ILE A 125 53.35 -14.57 -28.76
N ARG A 126 53.87 -14.77 -27.53
CA ARG A 126 55.16 -14.31 -26.96
C ARG A 126 55.07 -12.92 -26.33
N HIS A 127 55.74 -12.59 -25.24
CA HIS A 127 56.54 -13.24 -24.19
C HIS A 127 56.94 -12.04 -23.30
N LEU A 128 57.18 -12.25 -22.01
CA LEU A 128 58.07 -11.40 -21.17
C LEU A 128 57.47 -10.00 -20.91
N GLN A 129 57.42 -9.45 -19.70
CA GLN A 129 58.40 -9.49 -18.62
C GLN A 129 57.73 -8.87 -17.39
N THR A 130 57.86 -9.53 -16.24
CA THR A 130 58.05 -8.86 -14.94
C THR A 130 59.21 -7.84 -15.07
N PRO A 131 59.25 -6.72 -14.32
CA PRO A 131 59.56 -6.78 -12.87
C PRO A 131 58.87 -5.67 -12.02
N SER A 132 58.53 -5.97 -10.76
CA SER A 132 59.19 -5.43 -9.54
C SER A 132 58.86 -3.95 -9.26
N LEU A 133 58.15 -3.56 -8.20
CA LEU A 133 58.56 -3.23 -6.82
C LEU A 133 57.42 -2.31 -6.32
N LEU A 134 56.86 -2.34 -5.12
CA LEU A 134 57.38 -2.47 -3.76
C LEU A 134 56.35 -3.17 -2.87
#